data_AF-A0A0H1RFZ2-F1
#
_entry.id   AF-A0A0H1RFZ2-F1
#
_cell.length_a   1.000
_cell.length_b   1.000
_cell.length_c   1.000
_cell.angle_alpha   90.00
_cell.angle_beta   90.00
_cell.angle_gamma   90.00
#
_symmetry.space_group_name_H-M   'P 1'
#
loop_
_entity.id
_entity.type
_entity.pdbx_description
1 polymer ?
#
loop_
_entity_poly.entity_id
_entity_poly.type
_entity_poly.pdbx_seq_one_letter_code
_entity_poly.pdbx_strand_id
1 'polypeptide(L)' 'MHVFGAFELDIRPGTPDNPASVRIALLRYSRGEDGHLFITPECASFEEVEGQINSLQDELDEIRERARRAFQVA' A
#
# COMPACT_ATOMS: atom_id res chain seq x y z
N MET A 1 9.76 -1.45 -8.95
CA MET A 1 8.71 -1.97 -8.07
C MET A 1 9.26 -2.04 -6.66
N HIS A 2 8.51 -1.54 -5.68
CA HIS A 2 8.87 -1.64 -4.27
C HIS A 2 7.74 -2.27 -3.48
N VAL A 3 8.06 -3.37 -2.79
CA VAL A 3 7.11 -4.19 -2.04
C VAL A 3 7.10 -3.75 -0.58
N PHE A 4 5.91 -3.53 -0.04
CA PHE A 4 5.58 -3.36 1.37
C PHE A 4 4.66 -4.53 1.75
N GLY A 5 4.62 -4.95 3.01
CA GLY A 5 4.01 -6.22 3.41
C GLY A 5 2.71 -6.58 2.65
N ALA A 6 1.69 -5.71 2.71
CA ALA A 6 0.43 -5.91 1.98
C ALA A 6 0.36 -5.21 0.62
N PHE A 7 1.13 -4.14 0.42
CA PHE A 7 1.00 -3.24 -0.72
C PHE A 7 2.23 -3.19 -1.62
N GLU A 8 2.04 -2.89 -2.89
CA GLU A 8 3.12 -2.56 -3.81
C GLU A 8 2.93 -1.17 -4.39
N LEU A 9 4.04 -0.45 -4.59
CA LEU A 9 4.04 0.81 -5.31
C LEU A 9 4.53 0.61 -6.75
N ASP A 10 3.63 0.83 -7.71
CA ASP A 10 3.92 0.91 -9.14
C ASP A 10 4.10 2.38 -9.53
N ILE A 11 5.37 2.79 -9.67
CA ILE A 11 5.76 4.14 -10.05
C ILE A 11 6.12 4.13 -11.53
N ARG A 12 5.48 5.00 -12.29
CA ARG A 12 5.88 5.35 -13.66
C ARG A 12 6.46 6.77 -13.64
N PRO A 13 7.77 6.93 -13.85
CA PRO A 13 8.39 8.25 -13.92
C PRO A 13 7.76 9.12 -15.01
N GLY A 14 7.80 10.43 -14.81
CA GLY A 14 7.38 11.37 -15.83
C GLY A 14 8.35 11.39 -17.01
N THR A 15 7.81 11.67 -18.20
CA THR A 15 8.56 12.07 -19.39
C THR A 15 8.11 13.48 -19.78
N PRO A 16 8.81 14.18 -20.69
CA PRO A 16 8.38 15.50 -21.16
C PRO A 16 6.93 15.53 -21.69
N ASP A 17 6.46 14.41 -22.23
CA ASP A 17 5.12 14.27 -22.83
C ASP A 17 4.08 13.66 -21.87
N ASN A 18 4.50 13.04 -20.76
CA ASN A 18 3.62 12.36 -19.82
C ASN A 18 4.01 12.64 -18.36
N PRO A 19 3.09 13.13 -17.51
CA PRO A 19 3.40 13.33 -16.10
C PRO A 19 3.72 12.00 -15.41
N ALA A 20 4.49 12.07 -14.32
CA ALA A 20 4.68 10.92 -13.44
C ALA A 20 3.32 10.38 -12.98
N SER A 21 3.22 9.07 -12.80
CA SER A 21 2.02 8.45 -12.25
C SER A 21 2.40 7.36 -11.26
N VAL A 22 1.60 7.22 -10.20
CA VAL A 22 1.84 6.27 -9.13
C VAL A 22 0.55 5.53 -8.85
N ARG A 23 0.62 4.20 -8.74
CA ARG A 23 -0.50 3.33 -8.36
C ARG A 23 -0.06 2.44 -7.21
N ILE A 24 -0.99 2.14 -6.30
CA ILE A 24 -0.78 1.21 -5.20
C ILE A 24 -1.51 -0.08 -5.56
N ALA A 25 -0.80 -1.19 -5.64
CA ALA A 25 -1.37 -2.52 -5.82
C ALA A 25 -1.50 -3.23 -4.47
N LEU A 26 -2.50 -4.11 -4.34
CA LEU A 26 -2.66 -4.99 -3.18
C LEU A 26 -2.06 -6.36 -3.52
N LEU A 27 -1.02 -6.76 -2.82
CA LEU A 27 -0.30 -8.02 -3.05
C LEU A 27 -0.76 -9.15 -2.15
N ARG A 28 -1.11 -8.82 -0.91
CA ARG A 28 -1.56 -9.80 0.08
C ARG A 28 -2.91 -9.38 0.63
N TYR A 29 -3.85 -10.29 0.49
CA TYR A 29 -5.19 -10.17 1.05
C TYR A 29 -5.74 -11.57 1.31
N SER A 30 -6.64 -11.67 2.28
CA SER A 30 -7.54 -12.82 2.39
C SER A 30 -8.87 -12.48 1.73
N ARG A 31 -9.57 -13.49 1.22
CA ARG A 31 -10.87 -13.32 0.59
C ARG A 31 -11.93 -14.01 1.43
N GLY A 32 -12.93 -13.27 1.87
CA GLY A 32 -14.11 -13.79 2.57
C GLY A 32 -15.01 -14.60 1.64
N GLU A 33 -15.87 -15.40 2.24
CA GLU A 33 -16.87 -16.20 1.53
C GLU A 33 -17.88 -15.33 0.76
N ASP A 34 -18.14 -14.13 1.26
CA ASP A 34 -18.98 -13.10 0.65
C ASP A 34 -18.27 -12.31 -0.46
N GLY A 35 -16.99 -12.63 -0.72
CA GLY A 35 -16.18 -11.99 -1.75
C GLY A 35 -15.46 -10.72 -1.31
N HIS A 36 -15.62 -10.27 -0.06
CA HIS A 36 -14.83 -9.15 0.46
C HIS A 36 -13.34 -9.53 0.54
N LEU A 37 -12.48 -8.54 0.31
CA LEU A 37 -11.04 -8.69 0.47
C LEU A 37 -10.62 -8.04 1.78
N PHE A 38 -9.87 -8.75 2.60
CA PHE A 38 -9.31 -8.25 3.85
C PHE A 38 -7.80 -8.12 3.72
N ILE A 39 -7.29 -6.96 4.10
CA ILE A 39 -5.85 -6.64 4.06
C ILE A 39 -5.11 -7.13 5.31
N THR A 40 -5.85 -7.50 6.35
CA THR A 40 -5.34 -8.09 7.59
C THR A 40 -5.77 -9.55 7.69
N PRO A 41 -5.08 -10.37 8.50
CA PRO A 41 -5.64 -11.63 8.97
C PRO A 41 -6.85 -11.39 9.89
N GLU A 42 -7.57 -12.47 10.21
CA GLU A 42 -8.56 -12.46 11.29
C GLU A 42 -7.88 -12.15 12.62
N CYS A 43 -8.43 -11.18 13.37
CA CYS A 43 -7.93 -10.76 14.68
C CYS A 43 -8.93 -11.25 15.73
N ALA A 44 -8.45 -11.95 16.77
CA ALA A 44 -9.28 -12.48 17.84
C ALA A 44 -9.38 -11.54 19.05
N SER A 45 -8.59 -10.46 19.05
CA SER A 45 -8.53 -9.46 20.11
C SER A 45 -8.40 -8.03 19.56
N PHE A 46 -8.73 -7.06 20.41
CA PHE A 46 -8.56 -5.65 20.08
C PHE A 46 -7.09 -5.26 19.91
N GLU A 47 -6.21 -5.81 20.74
CA GLU A 47 -4.76 -5.56 20.68
C GLU A 47 -4.17 -6.03 19.33
N GLU A 48 -4.61 -7.18 18.81
CA GLU A 48 -4.16 -7.67 17.51
C GLU A 48 -4.59 -6.75 16.36
N VAL A 49 -5.85 -6.30 16.34
CA VAL A 49 -6.32 -5.40 15.27
C VAL A 49 -5.66 -4.02 15.38
N GLU A 50 -5.40 -3.52 16.60
CA GLU A 50 -4.64 -2.29 16.80
C GLU A 50 -3.21 -2.43 16.24
N GLY A 51 -2.54 -3.55 16.50
CA GLY A 51 -1.21 -3.84 15.94
C GLY A 51 -1.21 -3.93 14.41
N GLN A 52 -2.25 -4.54 13.81
CA GLN A 52 -2.40 -4.57 12.36
C GLN A 52 -2.63 -3.17 11.78
N ILE A 53 -3.47 -2.35 12.41
CA ILE A 53 -3.74 -0.96 11.97
C ILE A 53 -2.46 -0.13 12.01
N ASN A 54 -1.70 -0.20 13.11
CA ASN A 54 -0.45 0.55 13.24
C ASN A 54 0.55 0.14 12.14
N SER A 55 0.70 -1.17 11.90
CA SER A 55 1.57 -1.68 10.83
C SER A 55 1.14 -1.19 9.44
N LEU A 56 -0.16 -1.16 9.17
CA LEU A 56 -0.70 -0.63 7.90
C LEU A 56 -0.47 0.87 7.76
N GLN A 57 -0.59 1.63 8.85
CA GLN A 57 -0.30 3.06 8.84
C GLN A 57 1.17 3.33 8.52
N ASP A 58 2.10 2.59 9.13
CA ASP A 58 3.53 2.69 8.83
C ASP A 58 3.83 2.39 7.36
N GLU A 59 3.23 1.33 6.80
CA GLU A 59 3.38 0.98 5.37
C GLU A 59 2.83 2.11 4.46
N LEU A 60 1.67 2.66 4.79
CA LEU A 60 1.05 3.75 4.02
C LEU A 60 1.85 5.05 4.09
N ASP A 61 2.46 5.34 5.23
CA ASP A 61 3.33 6.52 5.37
C ASP A 61 4.61 6.36 4.53
N GLU A 62 5.22 5.17 4.51
CA GLU A 62 6.39 4.91 3.65
C GLU A 62 6.01 4.98 2.15
N ILE A 63 4.84 4.45 1.77
CA ILE A 63 4.29 4.61 0.42
C ILE A 63 4.11 6.08 0.07
N ARG A 64 3.55 6.89 0.98
CA ARG A 64 3.35 8.33 0.78
C ARG A 64 4.67 9.04 0.55
N GLU A 65 5.71 8.71 1.31
CA GLU A 65 7.04 9.28 1.11
C GLU A 65 7.63 8.91 -0.26
N ARG A 66 7.54 7.64 -0.66
CA ARG A 66 8.06 7.20 -1.97
C ARG A 66 7.29 7.82 -3.13
N ALA A 67 5.96 7.89 -3.03
CA ALA A 67 5.12 8.57 -4.01
C ALA A 67 5.49 10.06 -4.11
N ARG A 68 5.66 10.76 -2.99
CA ARG A 68 6.10 12.16 -2.98
C ARG A 68 7.42 12.35 -3.71
N ARG A 69 8.41 11.49 -3.46
CA ARG A 69 9.71 11.55 -4.16
C ARG A 69 9.54 11.36 -5.67
N ALA A 70 8.66 10.45 -6.11
CA ALA A 70 8.40 10.23 -7.53
C ALA A 70 7.84 11.46 -8.25
N PHE A 71 7.02 12.27 -7.57
CA PHE A 71 6.46 13.51 -8.14
C PHE A 71 7.39 14.73 -8.00
N GLN A 72 8.40 14.69 -7.12
CA GLN A 72 9.35 15.79 -6.93
C GLN A 72 10.57 15.75 -7.87
N VAL A 73 10.82 14.59 -8.50
CA VAL A 73 11.94 14.40 -9.46
C VAL A 73 11.48 14.65 -10.92
N ALA A 74 10.17 14.86 -11.14
CA ALA A 74 9.57 15.10 -12.45
C ALA A 74 9.54 16.60 -12.82
#